data_AF-A0A3N5VZD5-F1
#
_entry.id   AF-A0A3N5VZD5-F1
#
_cell.length_a   1.000
_cell.length_b   1.000
_cell.length_c   1.000
_cell.angle_alpha   90.00
_cell.angle_beta   90.00
_cell.angle_gamma   90.00
#
_symmetry.space_group_name_H-M   'P 1'
#
loop_
_entity.id
_entity.type
_entity.pdbx_description
1 polymer ?
#
loop_
_entity_poly.entity_id
_entity_poly.type
_entity_poly.pdbx_seq_one_letter_code
_entity_poly.pdbx_strand_id
1 'polypeptide(L)'
;STFRDEGHPHARGIRDLGHLTEKSSWDLAHYAFSDYAMEASIGMAALNSMIAVEEENVVEKNAAEILLEKGTGKKVAIVGHFPFIPALQRAARTVWVLEQRQKEGDLPAEKAAEILPQSDVVGITGTAFITQTLDDLLKWAAGKFIVIIGPTTPLTPLLFEYGVQVLSGTQVVDPEETFRCISQGATFREVRGVRRVTMMKK
;
A
#
# COMPACT_ATOMS: atom_id res chain seq x y z
N SER A 1 3.82 4.41 -4.11
CA SER A 1 4.99 4.85 -3.33
C SER A 1 5.98 3.68 -3.23
N THR A 2 7.29 3.93 -3.17
CA THR A 2 8.30 2.91 -2.80
C THR A 2 8.69 3.21 -1.36
N PHE A 3 8.59 2.22 -0.47
CA PHE A 3 9.02 2.39 0.92
C PHE A 3 10.52 2.70 0.99
N ARG A 4 10.90 3.65 1.85
CA ARG A 4 12.28 3.99 2.15
C ARG A 4 12.39 4.14 3.66
N ASP A 5 13.37 3.46 4.25
CA ASP A 5 13.76 3.70 5.64
C ASP A 5 14.88 4.75 5.65
N GLU A 6 14.79 5.75 6.52
CA GLU A 6 15.90 6.70 6.74
C GLU A 6 16.91 6.17 7.76
N GLY A 7 16.58 5.09 8.46
CA GLY A 7 17.41 4.47 9.49
C GLY A 7 17.51 5.37 10.72
N HIS A 8 17.36 4.78 11.91
CA HIS A 8 17.80 5.46 13.13
C HIS A 8 19.33 5.34 13.21
N PRO A 9 20.09 6.39 13.61
CA PRO A 9 21.56 6.33 13.69
C PRO A 9 22.14 5.26 14.63
N HIS A 10 21.29 4.53 15.37
CA HIS A 10 21.63 3.34 16.16
C HIS A 10 20.57 2.24 16.04
N ALA A 11 19.85 2.17 14.92
CA ALA A 11 18.81 1.17 14.70
C ALA A 11 19.42 -0.23 14.83
N ARG A 12 18.73 -1.08 15.61
CA ARG A 12 19.05 -2.50 15.69
C ARG A 12 19.01 -3.08 14.27
N GLY A 13 20.03 -3.85 13.90
CA GLY A 13 20.01 -4.58 12.63
C GLY A 13 18.83 -5.57 12.60
N ILE A 14 18.43 -5.96 11.38
CA ILE A 14 17.38 -6.95 11.16
C ILE A 14 17.70 -8.23 11.95
N ARG A 15 16.74 -8.71 12.73
CA ARG A 15 16.83 -9.96 13.48
C ARG A 15 17.17 -11.12 12.56
N ASP A 16 18.10 -11.96 12.99
CA ASP A 16 18.55 -13.16 12.28
C ASP A 16 19.15 -12.84 10.88
N LEU A 17 19.73 -11.64 10.72
CA LEU A 17 20.47 -11.26 9.51
C LEU A 17 21.53 -12.32 9.16
N GLY A 18 21.60 -12.66 7.87
CA GLY A 18 22.45 -13.75 7.36
C GLY A 18 21.77 -15.13 7.36
N HIS A 19 20.68 -15.30 8.10
CA HIS A 19 19.94 -16.57 8.22
C HIS A 19 18.46 -16.45 7.82
N LEU A 20 18.04 -15.31 7.25
CA LEU A 20 16.64 -15.08 6.86
C LEU A 20 16.15 -16.11 5.83
N THR A 21 17.01 -16.57 4.92
CA THR A 21 16.69 -17.57 3.90
C THR A 21 16.56 -18.99 4.45
N GLU A 22 16.99 -19.22 5.70
CA GLU A 22 16.84 -20.49 6.41
C GLU A 22 15.51 -20.59 7.16
N LYS A 23 14.78 -19.48 7.27
CA LYS A 23 13.49 -19.41 7.96
C LYS A 23 12.33 -19.80 7.06
N SER A 24 11.26 -20.31 7.68
CA SER A 24 10.00 -20.48 6.97
C SER A 24 9.36 -19.14 6.63
N SER A 25 8.53 -19.10 5.58
CA SER A 25 7.73 -17.92 5.26
C SER A 25 6.81 -17.51 6.42
N TRP A 26 6.37 -18.47 7.23
CA TRP A 26 5.57 -18.23 8.43
C TRP A 26 6.36 -17.50 9.52
N ASP A 27 7.60 -17.92 9.79
CA ASP A 27 8.47 -17.24 10.76
C ASP A 27 8.80 -15.82 10.31
N LEU A 28 9.06 -15.63 9.01
CA LEU A 28 9.32 -14.32 8.44
C LEU A 28 8.08 -13.43 8.48
N ALA A 29 6.87 -13.98 8.23
CA ALA A 29 5.63 -13.20 8.28
C ALA A 29 5.38 -12.55 9.65
N HIS A 30 5.84 -13.16 10.75
CA HIS A 30 5.76 -12.55 12.08
C HIS A 30 6.55 -11.25 12.21
N TYR A 31 7.52 -10.99 11.31
CA TYR A 31 8.25 -9.73 11.32
C TYR A 31 7.35 -8.55 10.96
N ALA A 32 6.17 -8.78 10.37
CA ALA A 32 5.18 -7.74 10.06
C ALA A 32 4.72 -6.98 11.31
N PHE A 33 4.84 -7.59 12.50
CA PHE A 33 4.53 -6.97 13.79
C PHE A 33 5.70 -6.16 14.39
N SER A 34 6.87 -6.15 13.74
CA SER A 34 8.03 -5.40 14.22
C SER A 34 7.77 -3.89 14.17
N ASP A 35 8.22 -3.19 15.22
CA ASP A 35 8.28 -1.73 15.26
C ASP A 35 9.37 -1.16 14.36
N TYR A 36 10.29 -2.02 13.87
CA TYR A 36 11.27 -1.66 12.87
C TYR A 36 10.72 -1.86 11.46
N ALA A 37 10.51 -0.75 10.74
CA ALA A 37 9.83 -0.77 9.44
C ALA A 37 10.51 -1.64 8.36
N MET A 38 11.85 -1.81 8.40
CA MET A 38 12.55 -2.74 7.49
C MET A 38 12.21 -4.20 7.79
N GLU A 39 12.09 -4.58 9.06
CA GLU A 39 11.62 -5.92 9.45
C GLU A 39 10.14 -6.10 9.07
N ALA A 40 9.30 -5.11 9.36
CA ALA A 40 7.88 -5.15 8.97
C ALA A 40 7.70 -5.31 7.46
N SER A 41 8.56 -4.66 6.65
CA SER A 41 8.60 -4.83 5.20
C SER A 41 8.92 -6.28 4.78
N ILE A 42 9.91 -6.93 5.43
CA ILE A 42 10.22 -8.35 5.20
C ILE A 42 9.02 -9.22 5.56
N GLY A 43 8.38 -8.96 6.69
CA GLY A 43 7.21 -9.71 7.12
C GLY A 43 6.03 -9.56 6.17
N MET A 44 5.76 -8.35 5.69
CA MET A 44 4.73 -8.12 4.67
C MET A 44 5.05 -8.81 3.35
N ALA A 45 6.33 -8.85 2.94
CA ALA A 45 6.75 -9.58 1.75
C ALA A 45 6.52 -11.09 1.88
N ALA A 46 6.86 -11.67 3.04
CA ALA A 46 6.62 -13.09 3.34
C ALA A 46 5.13 -13.42 3.46
N LEU A 47 4.33 -12.52 4.06
CA LEU A 47 2.88 -12.67 4.14
C LEU A 47 2.26 -12.66 2.73
N ASN A 48 2.62 -11.69 1.91
CA ASN A 48 2.10 -11.57 0.55
C ASN A 48 2.51 -12.75 -0.35
N SER A 49 3.69 -13.35 -0.15
CA SER A 49 4.12 -14.51 -0.94
C SER A 49 3.32 -15.78 -0.63
N MET A 50 2.69 -15.86 0.54
CA MET A 50 1.83 -16.98 0.93
C MET A 50 0.37 -16.83 0.49
N ILE A 51 -0.05 -15.65 0.03
CA ILE A 51 -1.43 -15.41 -0.43
C ILE A 51 -1.58 -15.94 -1.85
N ALA A 52 -2.39 -16.99 -2.02
CA ALA A 52 -2.84 -17.43 -3.33
C ALA A 52 -3.86 -16.42 -3.88
N VAL A 53 -3.55 -15.83 -5.03
CA VAL A 53 -4.43 -14.90 -5.74
C VAL A 53 -5.12 -15.66 -6.87
N GLU A 54 -6.42 -15.86 -6.74
CA GLU A 54 -7.23 -16.48 -7.78
C GLU A 54 -7.53 -15.47 -8.89
N GLU A 55 -7.19 -15.82 -10.14
CA GLU A 55 -7.35 -14.95 -11.31
C GLU A 55 -8.80 -14.45 -11.49
N GLU A 56 -9.79 -15.27 -11.14
CA GLU A 56 -11.21 -14.91 -11.22
C GLU A 56 -11.63 -13.81 -10.25
N ASN A 57 -10.84 -13.55 -9.20
CA ASN A 57 -11.12 -12.53 -8.20
C ASN A 57 -10.38 -11.22 -8.47
N VAL A 58 -9.51 -11.17 -9.48
CA VAL A 58 -8.73 -9.98 -9.82
C VAL A 58 -8.93 -9.53 -11.26
N VAL A 59 -8.81 -8.23 -11.49
CA VAL A 59 -8.81 -7.64 -12.82
C VAL A 59 -7.59 -6.75 -13.00
N GLU A 60 -7.06 -6.69 -14.22
CA GLU A 60 -6.00 -5.74 -14.58
C GLU A 60 -6.61 -4.34 -14.78
N LYS A 61 -6.85 -3.66 -13.65
CA LYS A 61 -7.37 -2.28 -13.61
C LYS A 61 -6.53 -1.43 -12.66
N ASN A 62 -6.23 -0.20 -13.05
CA ASN A 62 -5.41 0.72 -12.24
C ASN A 62 -6.24 1.39 -11.13
N ALA A 63 -5.70 1.46 -9.91
CA ALA A 63 -6.32 2.22 -8.80
C ALA A 63 -6.62 3.67 -9.17
N ALA A 64 -5.78 4.32 -9.98
CA ALA A 64 -5.97 5.69 -10.42
C ALA A 64 -7.29 5.87 -11.18
N GLU A 65 -7.64 4.91 -12.05
CA GLU A 65 -8.89 4.95 -12.81
C GLU A 65 -10.09 4.79 -11.90
N ILE A 66 -10.02 3.89 -10.92
CA ILE A 66 -11.09 3.68 -9.93
C ILE A 66 -11.28 4.93 -9.07
N LEU A 67 -10.19 5.54 -8.60
CA LEU A 67 -10.25 6.77 -7.81
C LEU A 67 -10.81 7.95 -8.63
N LEU A 68 -10.45 8.07 -9.91
CA LEU A 68 -11.02 9.08 -10.81
C LEU A 68 -12.52 8.85 -11.00
N GLU A 69 -12.93 7.62 -11.31
CA GLU A 69 -14.33 7.24 -11.51
C GLU A 69 -15.18 7.54 -10.26
N LYS A 70 -14.71 7.12 -9.09
CA LYS A 70 -15.45 7.29 -7.83
C LYS A 70 -15.33 8.68 -7.23
N GLY A 71 -14.24 9.39 -7.51
CA GLY A 71 -13.89 10.68 -6.91
C GLY A 71 -14.31 11.92 -7.71
N THR A 72 -14.73 11.77 -8.97
CA THR A 72 -15.19 12.91 -9.80
C THR A 72 -16.30 13.69 -9.09
N GLY A 73 -16.12 15.01 -8.94
CA GLY A 73 -17.04 15.91 -8.24
C GLY A 73 -17.13 15.72 -6.71
N LYS A 74 -16.29 14.87 -6.11
CA LYS A 74 -16.34 14.53 -4.68
C LYS A 74 -15.12 15.04 -3.90
N LYS A 75 -15.17 14.91 -2.57
CA LYS A 75 -14.03 15.12 -1.68
C LYS A 75 -13.22 13.82 -1.59
N VAL A 76 -11.96 13.87 -1.98
CA VAL A 76 -11.08 12.70 -1.98
C VAL A 76 -9.88 12.96 -1.06
N ALA A 77 -9.58 12.02 -0.18
CA ALA A 77 -8.33 12.01 0.56
C ALA A 77 -7.43 10.87 0.07
N ILE A 78 -6.15 11.15 -0.11
CA ILE A 78 -5.14 10.17 -0.48
C ILE A 78 -4.08 10.15 0.60
N VAL A 79 -3.89 9.02 1.25
CA VAL A 79 -2.80 8.76 2.19
C VAL A 79 -1.64 8.15 1.42
N GLY A 80 -0.57 8.93 1.28
CA GLY A 80 0.57 8.65 0.41
C GLY A 80 0.56 9.48 -0.86
N HIS A 81 1.73 9.78 -1.41
CA HIS A 81 1.84 10.57 -2.64
C HIS A 81 2.00 9.70 -3.91
N PHE A 82 1.14 9.93 -4.91
CA PHE A 82 1.10 9.16 -6.16
C PHE A 82 1.11 10.04 -7.41
N PRO A 83 1.70 9.57 -8.53
CA PRO A 83 1.79 10.36 -9.75
C PRO A 83 0.44 10.70 -10.42
N PHE A 84 -0.66 10.04 -10.03
CA PHE A 84 -1.99 10.33 -10.58
C PHE A 84 -2.70 11.51 -9.88
N ILE A 85 -2.15 12.06 -8.79
CA ILE A 85 -2.77 13.14 -8.01
C ILE A 85 -3.16 14.35 -8.88
N PRO A 86 -2.33 14.86 -9.81
CA PRO A 86 -2.72 16.00 -10.65
C PRO A 86 -3.92 15.74 -11.56
N ALA A 87 -4.17 14.49 -11.96
CA ALA A 87 -5.37 14.14 -12.70
C ALA A 87 -6.60 14.16 -11.78
N LEU A 88 -6.45 13.62 -10.56
CA LEU A 88 -7.51 13.60 -9.57
C LEU A 88 -7.93 15.01 -9.11
N GLN A 89 -6.97 15.91 -8.92
CA GLN A 89 -7.21 17.32 -8.57
C GLN A 89 -8.04 18.08 -9.63
N ARG A 90 -7.95 17.68 -10.91
CA ARG A 90 -8.75 18.27 -11.99
C ARG A 90 -10.19 17.75 -12.03
N ALA A 91 -10.44 16.53 -11.54
CA ALA A 91 -11.73 15.86 -11.65
C ALA A 91 -12.57 15.92 -10.36
N ALA A 92 -11.91 15.87 -9.19
CA ALA A 92 -12.56 15.91 -7.89
C ALA A 92 -12.90 17.35 -7.47
N ARG A 93 -13.88 17.50 -6.58
CA ARG A 93 -14.23 18.80 -5.96
C ARG A 93 -13.13 19.26 -5.00
N THR A 94 -12.53 18.32 -4.28
CA THR A 94 -11.44 18.59 -3.34
C THR A 94 -10.55 17.37 -3.26
N VAL A 95 -9.23 17.58 -3.24
CA VAL A 95 -8.25 16.51 -3.02
C VAL A 95 -7.33 16.91 -1.88
N TRP A 96 -7.27 16.08 -0.85
CA TRP A 96 -6.25 16.16 0.18
C TRP A 96 -5.24 15.03 0.00
N VAL A 97 -3.96 15.36 0.08
CA VAL A 97 -2.88 14.37 0.06
C VAL A 97 -2.21 14.43 1.42
N LEU A 98 -2.18 13.32 2.13
CA LEU A 98 -1.60 13.18 3.47
C LEU A 98 -0.34 12.33 3.34
N GLU A 99 0.83 12.90 3.66
CA GLU A 99 2.11 12.22 3.43
C GLU A 99 3.10 12.55 4.56
N GLN A 100 3.89 11.56 4.97
CA GLN A 100 4.93 11.75 6.00
C GLN A 100 6.06 12.59 5.41
N ARG A 101 6.48 12.27 4.19
CA ARG A 101 7.48 13.02 3.42
C ARG A 101 6.80 13.96 2.42
N GLN A 102 6.29 15.05 2.95
CA GLN A 102 5.45 16.01 2.22
C GLN A 102 6.18 16.60 1.01
N LYS A 103 5.44 16.76 -0.07
CA LYS A 103 5.76 17.67 -1.16
C LYS A 103 4.95 18.95 -1.04
N GLU A 104 5.24 19.91 -1.89
CA GLU A 104 4.44 21.13 -1.99
C GLU A 104 2.96 20.79 -2.22
N GLY A 105 2.10 21.33 -1.36
CA GLY A 105 0.65 21.09 -1.38
C GLY A 105 0.18 19.83 -0.63
N ASP A 106 1.09 18.97 -0.18
CA ASP A 106 0.74 17.85 0.69
C ASP A 106 0.46 18.35 2.13
N LEU A 107 -0.38 17.62 2.85
CA LEU A 107 -0.66 17.82 4.26
C LEU A 107 0.14 16.82 5.11
N PRO A 108 0.48 17.18 6.36
CA PRO A 108 1.05 16.25 7.33
C PRO A 108 0.13 15.04 7.56
N ALA A 109 0.73 13.86 7.68
CA ALA A 109 0.02 12.60 7.92
C ALA A 109 -0.83 12.64 9.20
N GLU A 110 -0.42 13.43 10.19
CA GLU A 110 -1.10 13.63 11.47
C GLU A 110 -2.49 14.25 11.32
N LYS A 111 -2.78 14.91 10.19
CA LYS A 111 -4.12 15.45 9.90
C LYS A 111 -5.12 14.39 9.42
N ALA A 112 -4.72 13.13 9.27
CA ALA A 112 -5.61 12.08 8.79
C ALA A 112 -6.88 11.94 9.63
N ALA A 113 -6.79 12.01 10.96
CA ALA A 113 -7.93 11.93 11.87
C ALA A 113 -8.99 13.04 11.63
N GLU A 114 -8.55 14.22 11.19
CA GLU A 114 -9.41 15.36 10.87
C GLU A 114 -10.00 15.25 9.46
N ILE A 115 -9.18 14.83 8.49
CA ILE A 115 -9.49 14.91 7.06
C ILE A 115 -10.28 13.69 6.55
N LEU A 116 -9.93 12.48 6.98
CA LEU A 116 -10.56 11.26 6.47
C LEU A 116 -12.08 11.21 6.74
N PRO A 117 -12.61 11.62 7.91
CA PRO A 117 -14.05 11.67 8.14
C PRO A 117 -14.82 12.61 7.20
N GLN A 118 -14.15 13.62 6.65
CA GLN A 118 -14.75 14.62 5.75
C GLN A 118 -14.76 14.19 4.28
N SER A 119 -14.08 13.10 3.95
CA SER A 119 -13.93 12.60 2.59
C SER A 119 -15.09 11.72 2.17
N ASP A 120 -15.32 11.62 0.86
CA ASP A 120 -16.28 10.69 0.26
C ASP A 120 -15.54 9.42 -0.23
N VAL A 121 -14.32 9.60 -0.74
CA VAL A 121 -13.43 8.54 -1.26
C VAL A 121 -12.06 8.66 -0.58
N VAL A 122 -11.47 7.54 -0.20
CA VAL A 122 -10.16 7.48 0.46
C VAL A 122 -9.26 6.50 -0.28
N GLY A 123 -8.11 6.95 -0.75
CA GLY A 123 -7.02 6.10 -1.23
C GLY A 123 -5.96 5.94 -0.15
N ILE A 124 -5.57 4.72 0.20
CA ILE A 124 -4.58 4.44 1.24
C ILE A 124 -3.41 3.66 0.63
N THR A 125 -2.18 4.11 0.84
CA THR A 125 -0.98 3.36 0.45
C THR A 125 -0.90 2.01 1.18
N GLY A 126 -0.53 0.95 0.46
CA GLY A 126 -0.27 -0.37 1.06
C GLY A 126 0.91 -0.34 2.04
N THR A 127 1.78 0.67 1.99
CA THR A 127 2.84 0.84 3.00
C THR A 127 2.29 1.13 4.41
N ALA A 128 1.00 1.45 4.56
CA ALA A 128 0.34 1.60 5.85
C ALA A 128 0.37 0.31 6.70
N PHE A 129 0.49 -0.86 6.06
CA PHE A 129 0.74 -2.12 6.77
C PHE A 129 2.13 -2.15 7.42
N ILE A 130 3.16 -1.65 6.73
CA ILE A 130 4.55 -1.62 7.22
C ILE A 130 4.69 -0.59 8.35
N THR A 131 4.06 0.58 8.19
CA THR A 131 4.13 1.65 9.21
C THR A 131 3.13 1.45 10.35
N GLN A 132 2.38 0.34 10.37
CA GLN A 132 1.36 0.03 11.38
C GLN A 132 0.32 1.13 11.59
N THR A 133 -0.07 1.83 10.52
CA THR A 133 -1.06 2.92 10.59
C THR A 133 -2.40 2.56 9.99
N LEU A 134 -2.53 1.39 9.35
CA LEU A 134 -3.74 1.04 8.61
C LEU A 134 -5.01 1.03 9.48
N ASP A 135 -4.94 0.48 10.69
CA ASP A 135 -6.10 0.33 11.57
C ASP A 135 -6.74 1.68 11.92
N ASP A 136 -5.93 2.66 12.28
CA ASP A 136 -6.39 4.03 12.56
C ASP A 136 -6.94 4.72 11.31
N LEU A 137 -6.27 4.53 10.16
CA LEU A 137 -6.74 5.10 8.90
C LEU A 137 -8.10 4.53 8.48
N LEU A 138 -8.31 3.22 8.62
CA LEU A 138 -9.59 2.56 8.34
C LEU A 138 -10.67 3.02 9.32
N LYS A 139 -10.33 3.17 10.61
CA LYS A 139 -11.24 3.70 11.62
C LYS A 139 -11.70 5.12 11.29
N TRP A 140 -10.79 6.02 10.90
CA TRP A 140 -11.16 7.40 10.54
C TRP A 140 -11.87 7.48 9.18
N ALA A 141 -11.59 6.56 8.27
CA ALA A 141 -12.27 6.42 6.98
C ALA A 141 -13.53 5.53 7.03
N ALA A 142 -14.03 5.19 8.22
CA ALA A 142 -15.18 4.30 8.36
C ALA A 142 -16.40 4.83 7.57
N GLY A 143 -17.04 3.93 6.81
CA GLY A 143 -18.19 4.25 5.97
C GLY A 143 -17.88 4.99 4.67
N LYS A 144 -16.60 5.21 4.32
CA LYS A 144 -16.19 5.83 3.05
C LYS A 144 -15.92 4.78 1.97
N PHE A 145 -15.75 5.22 0.72
CA PHE A 145 -15.24 4.33 -0.33
C PHE A 145 -13.70 4.28 -0.27
N ILE A 146 -13.17 3.17 0.22
CA ILE A 146 -11.75 2.96 0.52
C ILE A 146 -11.10 2.08 -0.55
N VAL A 147 -9.96 2.55 -1.06
CA VAL A 147 -9.07 1.85 -1.99
C VAL A 147 -7.70 1.71 -1.33
N ILE A 148 -7.19 0.49 -1.13
CA ILE A 148 -5.80 0.26 -0.71
C ILE A 148 -4.92 0.09 -1.96
N ILE A 149 -3.77 0.76 -2.01
CA ILE A 149 -2.98 0.98 -3.23
C ILE A 149 -1.51 0.67 -3.01
N GLY A 150 -0.99 -0.30 -3.76
CA GLY A 150 0.43 -0.54 -3.92
C GLY A 150 0.84 -1.98 -3.67
N PRO A 151 2.11 -2.33 -3.96
CA PRO A 151 2.57 -3.72 -3.97
C PRO A 151 2.52 -4.41 -2.61
N THR A 152 2.62 -3.64 -1.53
CA THR A 152 2.53 -4.14 -0.16
C THR A 152 1.11 -4.61 0.20
N THR A 153 0.08 -4.22 -0.58
CA THR A 153 -1.32 -4.58 -0.32
C THR A 153 -1.52 -6.09 -0.42
N PRO A 154 -1.93 -6.77 0.67
CA PRO A 154 -2.35 -8.17 0.62
C PRO A 154 -3.61 -8.31 -0.25
N LEU A 155 -3.55 -9.16 -1.28
CA LEU A 155 -4.69 -9.41 -2.17
C LEU A 155 -5.58 -10.51 -1.60
N THR A 156 -6.24 -10.22 -0.47
CA THR A 156 -7.13 -11.15 0.23
C THR A 156 -8.52 -10.55 0.43
N PRO A 157 -9.62 -11.30 0.20
CA PRO A 157 -10.97 -10.81 0.41
C PRO A 157 -11.27 -10.48 1.87
N LEU A 158 -10.47 -10.96 2.83
CA LEU A 158 -10.61 -10.67 4.26
C LEU A 158 -10.65 -9.15 4.55
N LEU A 159 -9.87 -8.35 3.81
CA LEU A 159 -9.82 -6.89 4.02
C LEU A 159 -11.17 -6.21 3.71
N PHE A 160 -12.06 -6.84 2.95
CA PHE A 160 -13.40 -6.34 2.69
C PHE A 160 -14.34 -6.38 3.91
N GLU A 161 -14.02 -7.21 4.90
CA GLU A 161 -14.70 -7.26 6.19
C GLU A 161 -14.35 -6.03 7.06
N TYR A 162 -13.22 -5.38 6.78
CA TYR A 162 -12.75 -4.16 7.46
C TYR A 162 -13.20 -2.86 6.76
N GLY A 163 -14.21 -2.94 5.90
CA GLY A 163 -14.80 -1.77 5.25
C GLY A 163 -14.05 -1.27 4.01
N VAL A 164 -13.04 -2.01 3.54
CA VAL A 164 -12.36 -1.74 2.26
C VAL A 164 -13.24 -2.18 1.08
N GLN A 165 -13.23 -1.44 -0.03
CA GLN A 165 -13.97 -1.80 -1.24
C GLN A 165 -13.05 -2.29 -2.36
N VAL A 166 -11.80 -1.84 -2.39
CA VAL A 166 -10.88 -2.11 -3.49
C VAL A 166 -9.46 -2.34 -2.96
N LEU A 167 -8.82 -3.41 -3.40
CA LEU A 167 -7.43 -3.72 -3.14
C LEU A 167 -6.67 -3.70 -4.46
N SER A 168 -5.77 -2.75 -4.63
CA SER A 168 -4.96 -2.61 -5.83
C SER A 168 -3.51 -2.94 -5.51
N GLY A 169 -3.12 -4.15 -5.87
CA GLY A 169 -1.83 -4.75 -5.54
C GLY A 169 -0.98 -5.00 -6.77
N THR A 170 -0.04 -5.93 -6.64
CA THR A 170 0.84 -6.36 -7.70
C THR A 170 1.05 -7.85 -7.59
N GLN A 171 0.98 -8.55 -8.72
CA GLN A 171 1.24 -9.97 -8.81
C GLN A 171 2.52 -10.21 -9.61
N VAL A 172 3.38 -11.07 -9.10
CA VAL A 172 4.60 -11.49 -9.79
C VAL A 172 4.20 -12.51 -10.86
N VAL A 173 4.55 -12.22 -12.11
CA VAL A 173 4.29 -13.08 -13.27
C VAL A 173 5.57 -13.68 -13.85
N ASP A 174 6.71 -13.04 -13.60
CA ASP A 174 8.06 -13.57 -13.88
C ASP A 174 8.93 -13.40 -12.61
N PRO A 175 9.01 -14.44 -11.76
CA PRO A 175 9.79 -14.40 -10.53
C PRO A 175 11.28 -14.13 -10.74
N GLU A 176 11.88 -14.65 -11.82
CA GLU A 176 13.30 -14.47 -12.09
C GLU A 176 13.62 -13.02 -12.45
N GLU A 177 12.83 -12.42 -13.35
CA GLU A 177 12.99 -11.03 -13.71
C GLU A 177 12.71 -10.09 -12.53
N THR A 178 11.64 -10.35 -11.76
CA THR A 178 11.32 -9.56 -10.58
C THR A 178 12.44 -9.61 -9.54
N PHE A 179 12.96 -10.81 -9.23
CA PHE A 179 14.05 -10.98 -8.27
C PHE A 179 15.32 -10.27 -8.74
N ARG A 180 15.67 -10.37 -10.03
CA ARG A 180 16.83 -9.68 -10.61
C ARG A 180 16.70 -8.16 -10.49
N CYS A 181 15.52 -7.59 -10.73
CA CYS A 181 15.30 -6.15 -10.61
C CYS A 181 15.43 -5.69 -9.15
N ILE A 182 14.74 -6.36 -8.23
CA ILE A 182 14.71 -5.98 -6.81
C ILE A 182 16.09 -6.14 -6.16
N SER A 183 16.83 -7.21 -6.47
CA SER A 183 18.18 -7.43 -5.94
C SER A 183 19.20 -6.37 -6.39
N GLN A 184 18.89 -5.60 -7.44
CA GLN A 184 19.69 -4.48 -7.94
C GLN A 184 19.16 -3.11 -7.50
N GLY A 185 18.19 -3.07 -6.57
CA GLY A 185 17.67 -1.82 -5.99
C GLY A 185 16.59 -1.12 -6.82
N ALA A 186 15.91 -1.83 -7.73
CA ALA A 186 14.82 -1.25 -8.50
C ALA A 186 13.72 -0.67 -7.59
N THR A 187 13.27 0.54 -7.90
CA THR A 187 12.05 1.09 -7.31
C THR A 187 10.82 0.43 -7.93
N PHE A 188 9.65 0.53 -7.29
CA PHE A 188 8.42 -0.07 -7.84
C PHE A 188 8.09 0.37 -9.29
N ARG A 189 8.53 1.56 -9.71
CA ARG A 189 8.33 2.02 -11.10
C ARG A 189 9.22 1.29 -12.12
N GLU A 190 10.32 0.71 -11.65
CA GLU A 190 11.36 0.07 -12.47
C GLU A 190 11.29 -1.47 -12.39
N VAL A 191 10.59 -2.02 -11.40
CA VAL A 191 10.38 -3.47 -11.28
C VAL A 191 9.62 -4.00 -12.50
N ARG A 192 10.18 -5.06 -13.09
CA ARG A 192 9.61 -5.82 -14.21
C ARG A 192 9.23 -7.24 -13.75
N GLY A 193 8.59 -8.01 -14.64
CA GLY A 193 8.05 -9.33 -14.28
C GLY A 193 6.81 -9.27 -13.37
N VAL A 194 6.13 -8.13 -13.33
CA VAL A 194 4.95 -7.92 -12.48
C VAL A 194 3.76 -7.39 -13.26
N ARG A 195 2.56 -7.75 -12.81
CA ARG A 195 1.28 -7.22 -13.31
C ARG A 195 0.56 -6.46 -12.19
N ARG A 196 -0.08 -5.34 -12.53
CA ARG A 196 -0.91 -4.57 -11.58
C ARG A 196 -2.32 -5.13 -11.60
N VAL A 197 -2.80 -5.59 -10.45
CA VAL A 197 -4.12 -6.22 -10.33
C VAL A 197 -4.94 -5.54 -9.25
N THR A 198 -6.24 -5.56 -9.45
CA THR A 198 -7.20 -5.01 -8.51
C THR A 198 -8.26 -6.06 -8.17
N MET A 199 -8.44 -6.32 -6.88
CA MET A 199 -9.55 -7.08 -6.32
C MET A 199 -10.62 -6.11 -5.83
N MET A 200 -11.88 -6.37 -6.14
CA MET A 200 -13.01 -5.53 -5.72
C MET A 200 -13.99 -6.35 -4.89
N LYS A 201 -14.55 -5.72 -3.85
CA LYS A 201 -15.63 -6.32 -3.07
C LYS A 201 -16.82 -6.60 -3.99
N LYS A 202 -17.28 -7.86 -4.00
CA LYS A 202 -18.47 -8.30 -4.73
C LYS A 202 -19.75 -7.76 -4.06
#